data_AF-A0A6A3J2I1-F1
#
_entry.id   AF-A0A6A3J2I1-F1
#
_cell.length_a   1.000
_cell.length_b   1.000
_cell.length_c   1.000
_cell.angle_alpha   90.00
_cell.angle_beta   90.00
_cell.angle_gamma   90.00
#
_symmetry.space_group_name_H-M   'P 1'
#
loop_
_entity.id
_entity.type
_entity.pdbx_description
1 polymer ?
#
loop_
_entity_poly.entity_id
_entity_poly.type
_entity_poly.pdbx_seq_one_letter_code
_entity_poly.pdbx_strand_id
1 'polypeptide(L)' 'MLVFGVRENTATLLGLTTERFGEFQDLVMWEQLTEAARGALSEADFGEKVKVPFIDANFKTNLEASRPFR' A
#
# COMPACT_ATOMS: atom_id res chain seq x y z
N MET A 1 -18.96 -13.02 24.62
CA MET A 1 -17.53 -12.73 24.49
C MET A 1 -17.00 -13.63 23.39
N LEU A 2 -16.78 -13.10 22.18
CA LEU A 2 -16.19 -13.87 21.09
C LEU A 2 -14.76 -13.38 20.93
N VAL A 3 -13.80 -14.27 21.22
CA VAL A 3 -12.38 -14.02 20.99
C VAL A 3 -12.08 -14.50 19.56
N PHE A 4 -11.89 -13.56 18.64
CA PHE A 4 -11.39 -13.85 17.30
C PHE A 4 -9.89 -13.53 17.27
N GLY A 5 -9.07 -14.51 17.61
CA GLY A 5 -7.61 -14.39 17.56
C GLY A 5 -7.03 -15.71 17.09
N VAL A 6 -6.56 -15.72 15.83
CA VAL A 6 -5.33 -16.33 15.30
C VAL A 6 -5.49 -16.35 13.78
N ARG A 7 -4.73 -15.48 13.11
CA ARG A 7 -4.43 -15.63 11.69
C ARG A 7 -2.93 -15.82 11.58
N GLU A 8 -2.49 -17.07 11.50
CA GLU A 8 -1.20 -17.36 10.88
C GLU A 8 -1.37 -17.31 9.37
N ASN A 9 -0.79 -16.31 8.71
CA ASN A 9 -0.35 -16.42 7.32
C ASN A 9 0.70 -15.34 7.02
N THR A 10 1.80 -15.75 6.40
CA THR A 10 3.06 -15.03 6.17
C THR A 10 2.97 -13.96 5.06
N ALA A 11 2.02 -13.04 5.19
CA ALA A 11 1.97 -11.78 4.45
C ALA A 11 1.32 -10.73 5.36
N THR A 12 2.01 -9.62 5.62
CA THR A 12 1.51 -8.55 6.47
C THR A 12 0.26 -7.94 5.83
N LEU A 13 -0.91 -8.33 6.32
CA LEU A 13 -2.21 -7.87 5.84
C LEU A 13 -2.55 -6.54 6.53
N LEU A 14 -2.74 -5.47 5.74
CA LEU A 14 -3.28 -4.21 6.27
C LEU A 14 -4.77 -4.38 6.56
N GLY A 15 -5.21 -3.95 7.74
CA GLY A 15 -6.60 -4.08 8.18
C GLY A 15 -6.99 -2.95 9.13
N LEU A 16 -8.30 -2.69 9.22
CA LEU A 16 -8.85 -1.75 10.19
C LEU A 16 -8.70 -2.34 11.60
N THR A 17 -8.31 -1.51 12.57
CA THR A 17 -8.17 -1.93 13.97
C THR A 17 -8.59 -0.84 14.94
N THR A 18 -9.11 -1.24 16.09
CA THR A 18 -9.35 -0.39 17.26
C THR A 18 -8.52 -0.85 18.47
N GLU A 19 -7.75 -1.93 18.34
CA GLU A 19 -7.01 -2.57 19.44
C GLU A 19 -5.73 -1.80 19.80
N ARG A 20 -5.13 -1.12 18.82
CA ARG A 20 -3.90 -0.36 18.98
C ARG A 20 -3.99 0.93 18.18
N PHE A 21 -3.50 2.02 18.76
CA PHE A 21 -3.26 3.25 18.02
C PHE A 21 -1.96 3.13 17.23
N GLY A 22 -2.00 3.51 15.96
CA GLY A 22 -0.81 3.61 15.13
C GLY A 22 -0.07 4.93 15.36
N GLU A 23 1.04 5.08 14.64
CA GLU A 23 1.81 6.32 14.56
C GLU A 23 1.62 6.97 13.18
N PHE A 24 1.89 8.27 13.09
CA PHE A 24 1.95 8.98 11.81
C PHE A 24 3.38 8.97 11.26
N GLN A 25 3.50 9.04 9.93
CA GLN A 25 4.78 9.15 9.22
C GLN A 25 4.81 10.47 8.46
N ASP A 26 6.00 10.97 8.16
CA ASP A 26 6.17 12.11 7.27
C ASP A 26 5.62 11.77 5.89
N LEU A 27 4.70 12.61 5.42
CA LEU A 27 4.02 12.42 4.15
C LEU A 27 4.73 13.17 3.03
N VAL A 28 5.02 12.44 1.95
CA VAL A 28 5.37 13.00 0.64
C VAL A 28 4.41 12.46 -0.40
N MET A 29 3.73 13.36 -1.12
CA MET A 29 2.81 12.98 -2.21
C MET A 29 3.58 12.70 -3.50
N TRP A 30 2.98 11.95 -4.43
CA TRP A 30 3.60 11.59 -5.71
C TRP A 30 4.10 12.83 -6.47
N GLU A 31 3.29 13.88 -6.53
CA GLU A 31 3.58 15.14 -7.22
C GLU A 31 4.62 16.01 -6.50
N GLN A 32 4.94 15.70 -5.24
CA GLN A 32 5.99 16.39 -4.48
C GLN A 32 7.37 15.74 -4.66
N LEU A 33 7.43 14.53 -5.23
CA LEU A 33 8.68 13.84 -5.52
C LEU A 33 9.41 14.50 -6.70
N THR A 34 10.74 14.41 -6.68
CA THR A 34 11.56 14.79 -7.84
C THR A 34 11.31 13.83 -9.00
N GLU A 35 11.54 14.31 -10.23
CA GLU A 35 11.48 13.46 -11.43
C GLU A 35 12.32 12.19 -11.30
N ALA A 36 13.52 12.32 -10.72
CA ALA A 36 14.42 11.19 -10.52
C ALA A 36 13.83 10.14 -9.55
N ALA A 37 13.17 10.56 -8.48
CA ALA A 37 12.53 9.65 -7.54
C ALA A 37 11.32 8.95 -8.17
N ARG A 38 10.50 9.69 -8.94
CA ARG A 38 9.36 9.10 -9.68
C ARG A 38 9.82 8.09 -10.73
N GLY A 39 10.88 8.42 -11.48
CA GLY A 39 11.50 7.49 -12.44
C GLY A 39 12.03 6.24 -11.76
N ALA A 40 12.81 6.39 -10.68
CA ALA A 40 13.35 5.27 -9.93
C ALA A 40 12.25 4.34 -9.37
N LEU A 41 11.17 4.89 -8.80
CA LEU A 41 10.06 4.09 -8.29
C LEU A 41 9.26 3.38 -9.39
N SER A 42 9.26 3.93 -10.62
CA SER A 42 8.54 3.35 -11.75
C SER A 42 9.32 2.24 -12.45
N GLU A 43 10.65 2.32 -12.44
CA GLU A 43 11.53 1.41 -13.19
C GLU A 43 12.23 0.37 -12.30
N ALA A 44 12.37 0.63 -10.99
CA ALA A 44 13.07 -0.26 -10.09
C ALA A 44 12.33 -1.60 -9.94
N ASP A 45 13.12 -2.67 -9.92
CA ASP A 45 12.65 -4.01 -9.61
C ASP A 45 12.62 -4.21 -8.09
N PHE A 46 11.40 -4.30 -7.52
CA PHE A 46 11.17 -4.61 -6.10
C PHE A 46 10.94 -6.12 -5.88
N GLY A 47 11.24 -6.95 -6.88
CA GLY A 47 10.97 -8.38 -6.92
C GLY A 47 9.57 -8.71 -7.42
N GLU A 48 9.37 -9.98 -7.78
CA GLU A 48 8.15 -10.46 -8.45
C GLU A 48 6.85 -10.21 -7.65
N LYS A 49 6.95 -10.26 -6.32
CA LYS A 49 5.79 -10.19 -5.41
C LYS A 49 5.42 -8.77 -4.97
N VAL A 50 6.27 -7.77 -5.22
CA VAL A 50 6.08 -6.41 -4.73
C VAL A 50 6.00 -5.46 -5.91
N LYS A 51 4.88 -4.75 -6.01
CA LYS A 51 4.67 -3.69 -7.01
C LYS A 51 4.41 -2.38 -6.29
N VAL A 52 5.02 -1.30 -6.76
CA VAL A 52 4.75 0.03 -6.21
C VAL A 52 3.31 0.42 -6.60
N PRO A 53 2.42 0.70 -5.63
CA PRO A 53 0.99 0.75 -5.90
C PRO A 53 0.50 2.10 -6.46
N PHE A 54 1.27 3.17 -6.28
CA PHE A 54 0.87 4.54 -6.59
C PHE A 54 1.57 5.14 -7.82
N ILE A 55 2.43 4.37 -8.51
CA ILE A 55 3.04 4.82 -9.77
C ILE A 55 2.02 4.86 -10.89
N ASP A 56 2.26 5.69 -11.91
CA ASP A 56 1.35 5.91 -13.04
C ASP A 56 0.89 4.59 -13.70
N ALA A 57 1.81 3.64 -13.87
CA ALA A 57 1.53 2.33 -14.49
C ALA A 57 0.51 1.48 -13.71
N ASN A 58 0.42 1.66 -12.38
CA ASN A 58 -0.38 0.82 -11.50
C ASN A 58 -1.58 1.55 -10.86
N PHE A 59 -1.50 2.88 -10.74
CA PHE A 59 -2.42 3.68 -9.92
C PHE A 59 -3.88 3.46 -10.30
N LYS A 60 -4.23 3.62 -11.59
CA LYS A 60 -5.62 3.48 -12.04
C LYS A 60 -6.18 2.07 -11.83
N THR A 61 -5.40 1.04 -12.17
CA THR A 61 -5.78 -0.36 -11.96
C THR A 61 -6.01 -0.66 -10.48
N ASN A 62 -5.16 -0.12 -9.60
CA ASN A 62 -5.30 -0.29 -8.16
C ASN A 62 -6.50 0.45 -7.59
N LEU A 63 -6.84 1.64 -8.10
CA LEU A 63 -8.06 2.35 -7.71
C LEU A 63 -9.31 1.56 -8.08
N GLU A 64 -9.39 1.01 -9.29
CA GLU A 64 -10.52 0.16 -9.70
C GLU A 64 -10.60 -1.11 -8.85
N ALA A 65 -9.47 -1.76 -8.56
CA ALA A 65 -9.42 -2.93 -7.69
C ALA A 65 -9.82 -2.62 -6.23
N SER A 66 -9.55 -1.40 -5.77
CA SER A 66 -9.85 -0.95 -4.40
C SER A 66 -11.23 -0.30 -4.27
N ARG A 67 -12.02 -0.26 -5.35
CA ARG A 67 -13.33 0.39 -5.36
C ARG A 67 -14.28 -0.32 -4.38
N PRO A 68 -14.78 0.38 -3.35
CA PRO A 68 -15.59 -0.25 -2.30
C PRO A 68 -17.04 -0.54 -2.72
N PHE A 69 -17.51 0.08 -3.79
CA PHE A 69 -18.89 -0.04 -4.28
C PHE A 69 -18.88 -0.45 -5.75
N ARG A 70 -19.55 -1.55 -6.10
CA ARG A 70 -19.74 -1.91 -7.51
C ARG A 70 -20.84 -1.07 -8.13
#